data_AF-A0A8T4RD90-F1
#
_entry.id   AF-A0A8T4RD90-F1
#
_cell.length_a   1.000
_cell.length_b   1.000
_cell.length_c   1.000
_cell.angle_alpha   90.00
_cell.angle_beta   90.00
_cell.angle_gamma   90.00
#
_symmetry.space_group_name_H-M   'P 1'
#
loop_
_entity.id
_entity.type
_entity.pdbx_description
1 polymer ?
#
loop_
_entity_poly.entity_id
_entity_poly.type
_entity_poly.pdbx_seq_one_letter_code
_entity_poly.pdbx_strand_id
1 'polypeptide(L)'
;MRTDSQEWEINVDNTNRPPVLDAIGDRTVAENTLLDFTLTATDEDNDDFTFSATGLPTGAELNEDTGVFAWTPDFTQAETYSVI
;
A
#
# COMPACT_ATOMS: atom_id res chain seq x y z
N MET A 1 13.60 -11.17 60.68
CA MET A 1 14.04 -10.16 59.70
C MET A 1 12.78 -9.58 59.07
N ARG A 2 12.67 -8.26 58.91
CA ARG A 2 11.55 -7.65 58.18
C ARG A 2 12.08 -7.15 56.84
N THR A 3 11.36 -7.46 55.79
CA THR A 3 11.64 -6.96 54.44
C THR A 3 10.41 -6.17 54.00
N ASP A 4 10.66 -5.13 53.20
CA ASP A 4 9.65 -4.31 52.56
C ASP A 4 9.96 -4.27 51.06
N SER A 5 8.92 -4.15 50.25
CA SER A 5 9.02 -4.15 48.79
C SER A 5 7.90 -3.31 48.21
N GLN A 6 8.21 -2.57 47.14
CA GLN A 6 7.25 -1.80 46.38
C GLN A 6 7.41 -2.12 44.89
N GLU A 7 6.28 -2.21 44.19
CA GLU A 7 6.23 -2.27 42.75
C GLU A 7 5.92 -0.89 42.18
N TRP A 8 6.51 -0.59 41.03
CA TRP A 8 6.24 0.60 40.24
C TRP A 8 6.22 0.20 38.78
N GLU A 9 5.51 0.96 37.96
CA GLU A 9 5.29 0.67 36.55
C GLU A 9 6.13 1.60 35.66
N ILE A 10 6.69 1.05 34.59
CA ILE A 10 7.27 1.80 33.48
C ILE A 10 6.34 1.64 32.29
N ASN A 11 5.76 2.74 31.83
CA ASN A 11 5.05 2.77 30.55
C ASN A 11 6.00 3.23 29.46
N VAL A 12 6.04 2.47 28.37
CA VAL A 12 6.73 2.84 27.13
C VAL A 12 5.65 3.07 26.10
N ASP A 13 5.46 4.34 25.70
CA ASP A 13 4.50 4.68 24.66
C ASP A 13 5.06 4.28 23.28
N ASN A 14 4.25 3.58 22.48
CA ASN A 14 4.54 3.43 21.06
C ASN A 14 4.12 4.71 20.33
N THR A 15 5.03 5.30 19.55
CA THR A 15 4.70 6.36 18.61
C THR A 15 4.37 5.74 17.27
N ASN A 16 3.10 5.79 16.86
CA ASN A 16 2.66 5.20 15.59
C ASN A 16 3.44 5.74 14.39
N ARG A 17 3.93 4.85 13.52
CA ARG A 17 4.60 5.16 12.25
C ARG A 17 3.63 4.86 11.10
N PRO A 18 3.59 5.72 10.06
CA PRO A 18 2.76 5.42 8.89
C PRO A 18 3.31 4.24 8.09
N PRO A 19 2.45 3.52 7.34
CA PRO A 19 2.90 2.48 6.43
C PRO A 19 3.79 3.06 5.32
N VAL A 20 4.76 2.26 4.87
CA VAL A 20 5.69 2.62 3.81
C VAL A 20 5.38 1.80 2.57
N LEU A 21 5.01 2.48 1.48
CA LEU A 21 4.76 1.87 0.17
C LEU A 21 6.09 1.53 -0.53
N ASP A 22 6.20 0.31 -1.04
CA ASP A 22 7.36 -0.11 -1.83
C ASP A 22 7.36 0.53 -3.22
N ALA A 23 8.53 0.59 -3.85
CA ALA A 23 8.66 1.12 -5.20
C ALA A 23 7.87 0.27 -6.22
N ILE A 24 6.83 0.84 -6.82
CA ILE A 24 5.99 0.19 -7.85
C ILE A 24 6.76 0.03 -9.18
N GLY A 25 7.48 1.10 -9.57
CA GLY A 25 8.19 1.22 -10.84
C GLY A 25 7.28 1.44 -12.05
N ASP A 26 7.85 1.99 -13.12
CA ASP A 26 7.14 2.20 -14.38
C ASP A 26 6.73 0.88 -15.04
N ARG A 27 5.56 0.86 -15.67
CA ARG A 27 5.02 -0.30 -16.38
C ARG A 27 4.71 0.05 -17.83
N THR A 28 4.85 -0.93 -18.71
CA THR A 28 4.47 -0.82 -20.12
C THR A 28 3.74 -2.09 -20.50
N VAL A 29 2.61 -1.94 -21.17
CA VAL A 29 1.77 -3.04 -21.65
C VAL A 29 1.29 -2.71 -23.06
N ALA A 30 1.05 -3.74 -23.88
CA ALA A 30 0.43 -3.56 -25.18
C ALA A 30 -1.09 -3.41 -25.03
N GLU A 31 -1.72 -2.72 -25.98
CA GLU A 31 -3.19 -2.64 -26.07
C GLU A 31 -3.82 -4.05 -26.12
N ASN A 32 -5.02 -4.18 -25.55
CA ASN A 32 -5.77 -5.42 -25.35
C ASN A 32 -5.02 -6.53 -24.60
N THR A 33 -3.99 -6.17 -23.83
CA THR A 33 -3.27 -7.11 -22.96
C THR A 33 -3.49 -6.70 -21.51
N LEU A 34 -3.74 -7.68 -20.64
CA LEU A 34 -3.87 -7.44 -19.20
C LEU A 34 -2.52 -7.01 -18.61
N LEU A 35 -2.51 -5.88 -17.92
CA LEU A 35 -1.49 -5.46 -16.99
C LEU A 35 -2.02 -5.68 -15.57
N ASP A 36 -1.41 -6.60 -14.83
CA ASP A 36 -1.71 -6.86 -13.44
C ASP A 36 -0.43 -6.91 -12.60
N PHE A 37 -0.49 -6.35 -11.40
CA PHE A 37 0.56 -6.45 -10.38
C PHE A 37 -0.01 -6.10 -9.01
N THR A 38 0.74 -6.40 -7.96
CA THR A 38 0.34 -6.13 -6.58
C THR A 38 1.23 -5.05 -5.97
N LEU A 39 0.62 -4.02 -5.41
CA LEU A 39 1.28 -3.03 -4.58
C LEU A 39 1.60 -3.66 -3.24
N THR A 40 2.78 -3.36 -2.69
CA THR A 40 3.20 -3.83 -1.38
C THR A 40 3.55 -2.63 -0.50
N ALA A 41 3.14 -2.69 0.76
CA ALA A 41 3.49 -1.71 1.78
C ALA A 41 3.81 -2.45 3.08
N THR A 42 4.69 -1.86 3.89
CA THR A 42 5.07 -2.40 5.19
C THR A 42 4.74 -1.39 6.26
N ASP A 43 4.06 -1.83 7.31
CA ASP A 43 3.82 -1.06 8.52
C ASP A 43 4.63 -1.68 9.67
N GLU A 44 5.47 -0.87 10.32
CA GLU A 44 6.35 -1.37 11.39
C GLU A 44 5.63 -1.50 12.74
N ASP A 45 4.42 -0.96 12.85
CA ASP A 45 3.54 -1.06 14.02
C ASP A 45 2.46 -2.13 13.84
N ASN A 46 2.40 -2.76 12.66
CA ASN A 46 1.41 -3.76 12.27
C ASN A 46 -0.03 -3.22 12.30
N ASP A 47 -0.21 -1.92 12.05
CA ASP A 47 -1.52 -1.30 11.91
C ASP A 47 -2.19 -1.70 10.57
N ASP A 48 -3.52 -1.76 10.57
CA ASP A 48 -4.29 -1.97 9.34
C ASP A 48 -4.21 -0.73 8.43
N PHE A 49 -4.09 -0.96 7.12
CA PHE A 49 -4.06 0.10 6.11
C PHE A 49 -4.79 -0.32 4.83
N THR A 50 -5.11 0.67 3.98
CA THR A 50 -5.69 0.45 2.65
C THR A 50 -4.86 1.13 1.57
N PHE A 51 -4.89 0.57 0.37
CA PHE A 51 -4.32 1.16 -0.83
C PHE A 51 -5.33 2.10 -1.49
N SER A 52 -4.84 3.17 -2.10
CA SER A 52 -5.65 4.04 -2.95
C SER A 52 -4.81 4.59 -4.09
N ALA A 53 -5.47 4.97 -5.18
CA ALA A 53 -4.81 5.56 -6.33
C ALA A 53 -5.70 6.60 -7.01
N THR A 54 -5.05 7.56 -7.64
CA THR A 54 -5.63 8.65 -8.42
C THR A 54 -5.00 8.67 -9.81
N GLY A 55 -5.69 9.24 -10.79
CA GLY A 55 -5.21 9.27 -12.18
C GLY A 55 -5.26 7.92 -12.90
N LEU A 56 -6.01 6.95 -12.35
CA LEU A 56 -6.25 5.66 -12.99
C LEU A 56 -6.90 5.87 -14.38
N PRO A 57 -6.39 5.22 -15.45
CA PRO A 57 -7.06 5.22 -16.73
C PRO A 57 -8.45 4.57 -16.63
N THR A 58 -9.36 4.95 -17.53
CA THR A 58 -10.69 4.35 -17.57
C THR A 58 -10.61 2.82 -17.71
N GLY A 59 -11.31 2.11 -16.83
CA GLY A 59 -11.32 0.65 -16.77
C GLY A 59 -10.17 0.02 -15.97
N ALA A 60 -9.24 0.81 -15.43
CA ALA A 60 -8.28 0.32 -14.45
C ALA A 60 -8.92 0.24 -13.06
N GLU A 61 -8.56 -0.79 -12.31
CA GLU A 61 -9.03 -1.02 -10.94
C GLU A 61 -7.83 -1.26 -10.01
N LEU A 62 -7.94 -0.74 -8.79
CA LEU A 62 -7.07 -1.05 -7.67
C LEU A 62 -7.94 -1.58 -6.54
N ASN A 63 -7.66 -2.81 -6.11
CA ASN A 63 -8.29 -3.36 -4.93
C ASN A 63 -7.63 -2.78 -3.67
N GLU A 64 -8.40 -2.01 -2.89
CA GLU A 64 -7.89 -1.27 -1.74
C GLU A 64 -7.37 -2.17 -0.60
N ASP A 65 -7.89 -3.39 -0.47
CA ASP A 65 -7.52 -4.31 0.62
C ASP A 65 -6.30 -5.17 0.27
N THR A 66 -6.17 -5.55 -1.01
CA THR A 66 -5.14 -6.49 -1.47
C THR A 66 -4.01 -5.83 -2.24
N GLY A 67 -4.17 -4.56 -2.64
CA GLY A 67 -3.22 -3.84 -3.47
C GLY A 67 -3.13 -4.34 -4.90
N VAL A 68 -4.02 -5.23 -5.36
CA VAL A 68 -4.00 -5.74 -6.73
C VAL A 68 -4.49 -4.65 -7.68
N PHE A 69 -3.60 -4.23 -8.58
CA PHE A 69 -3.93 -3.41 -9.73
C PHE A 69 -4.21 -4.30 -10.94
N ALA A 70 -5.24 -3.99 -11.70
CA ALA A 70 -5.55 -4.64 -12.97
C ALA A 70 -6.09 -3.65 -13.99
N TRP A 71 -5.59 -3.74 -15.23
CA TRP A 71 -6.06 -2.92 -16.34
C TRP A 71 -5.78 -3.58 -17.68
N THR A 72 -6.74 -3.48 -18.61
CA THR A 72 -6.55 -3.88 -20.00
C THR A 72 -6.83 -2.67 -20.90
N PRO A 73 -5.79 -1.97 -21.42
CA PRO A 73 -6.00 -0.83 -22.29
C PRO A 73 -6.72 -1.21 -23.57
N ASP A 74 -7.62 -0.36 -24.06
CA ASP A 74 -8.13 -0.46 -25.42
C ASP A 74 -7.23 0.26 -26.44
N PHE A 75 -7.62 0.22 -27.72
CA PHE A 75 -6.86 0.83 -28.83
C PHE A 75 -6.84 2.37 -28.83
N THR A 76 -7.52 3.01 -27.88
CA THR A 76 -7.56 4.47 -27.72
C THR A 76 -6.74 4.96 -26.52
N GLN A 77 -6.13 4.03 -25.78
CA GLN A 77 -5.41 4.29 -24.53
C GLN A 77 -3.88 4.11 -24.67
N ALA A 78 -3.34 4.27 -25.88
CA ALA A 78 -1.90 4.22 -26.16
C ALA A 78 -1.17 5.52 -25.75
N GLU A 79 -1.30 5.90 -24.48
CA GLU A 79 -0.72 7.11 -23.90
C GLU A 79 -0.02 6.81 -22.57
N THR A 80 0.67 7.80 -22.02
CA THR A 80 1.30 7.71 -20.70
C THR A 80 0.32 8.20 -19.63
N TYR A 81 0.07 7.38 -18.61
CA TYR A 81 -0.74 7.72 -17.45
C TYR A 81 0.14 7.91 -16.21
N SER A 82 -0.02 9.05 -15.53
CA SER A 82 0.60 9.29 -14.23
C SER A 82 -0.37 8.90 -13.11
N VAL A 83 -0.18 7.71 -12.56
CA VAL A 83 -0.96 7.18 -11.42
C VAL A 83 -0.25 7.52 -10.12
N ILE A 84 -0.99 8.02 -9.13
CA ILE A 84 -0.49 8.45 -7.81
C ILE A 84 -1.33 7.81 -6.72
#